data_AF-A0A3S0DYS0-F1
#
_entry.id   AF-A0A3S0DYS0-F1
#
_cell.length_a   1.000
_cell.length_b   1.000
_cell.length_c   1.000
_cell.angle_alpha   90.00
_cell.angle_beta   90.00
_cell.angle_gamma   90.00
#
_symmetry.space_group_name_H-M   'P 1'
#
loop_
_entity.id
_entity.type
_entity.pdbx_description
1 polymer ?
#
loop_
_entity_poly.entity_id
_entity_poly.type
_entity_poly.pdbx_seq_one_letter_code
_entity_poly.pdbx_strand_id
1 'polypeptide(L)'
;MFRPNPCPQRARGALRVLAIVLLLIGLGTPLSLPAQTDPPPPRALADLLNDWKATLDGLGRQLAAGRSEESDLEKIRAEAERVRSAVQASRGEALGKVAAAQQLVEALGPPPAEGQPPEAKDVARQRQQLGADLGAAEGRAKQLDVLEARANGLINDASRAIRERIASSLLARGPSTLEADVWSLGGTQFALGLQQLSAGPVARWQSNGFAPLFAKSAGTLFVLAIGLAAAWWLRRWLLARYGRNDIEAAPSYSRRVGAALAEGCCRALLPSLAAAAVALTLHVTGLVEAPGRPMLIGFTVAVIFYVLVTGIDSAALAPSAPAWRL
;
A
#
# COMPACT_ATOMS: atom_id res chain seq x y z
N MET A 1 -6.86 19.80 -63.31
CA MET A 1 -7.26 20.64 -62.16
C MET A 1 -6.32 20.32 -61.00
N PHE A 2 -5.24 21.09 -60.85
CA PHE A 2 -4.21 20.89 -59.83
C PHE A 2 -4.75 21.31 -58.45
N ARG A 3 -4.76 20.41 -57.47
CA ARG A 3 -4.98 20.76 -56.05
C ARG A 3 -3.61 20.98 -55.38
N PRO A 4 -3.42 22.07 -54.62
CA PRO A 4 -2.13 22.37 -54.00
C PRO A 4 -1.88 21.50 -52.76
N ASN A 5 -0.62 21.07 -52.59
CA ASN A 5 -0.14 20.36 -51.41
C ASN A 5 -0.17 21.29 -50.17
N PRO A 6 -0.65 20.84 -48.99
CA PRO A 6 -0.55 21.64 -47.78
C PRO A 6 0.90 21.63 -47.23
N CYS A 7 1.40 22.84 -46.97
CA CYS A 7 2.73 23.18 -46.47
C CYS A 7 3.16 22.44 -45.17
N PRO A 8 4.46 22.13 -44.98
CA PRO A 8 5.01 21.40 -43.84
C PRO A 8 5.13 22.22 -42.53
N GLN A 9 4.77 23.51 -42.52
CA GLN A 9 4.94 24.37 -41.34
C GLN A 9 3.98 24.05 -40.18
N ARG A 10 2.80 23.47 -40.45
CA ARG A 10 1.83 23.12 -39.40
C ARG A 10 2.25 21.91 -38.54
N ALA A 11 3.14 21.05 -39.05
CA ALA A 11 3.57 19.83 -38.36
C ALA A 11 4.50 20.10 -37.17
N ARG A 12 5.31 21.17 -37.24
CA ARG A 12 6.19 21.60 -36.14
C ARG A 12 5.42 22.21 -34.97
N GLY A 13 4.24 22.79 -35.23
CA GLY A 13 3.35 23.33 -34.20
C GLY A 13 2.67 22.24 -33.37
N ALA A 14 2.15 21.19 -34.02
CA ALA A 14 1.45 20.10 -33.35
C ALA A 14 2.36 19.26 -32.44
N LEU A 15 3.60 19.00 -32.86
CA LEU A 15 4.60 18.28 -32.05
C LEU A 15 5.03 19.09 -30.82
N ARG A 16 5.14 20.43 -30.96
CA ARG A 16 5.45 21.35 -29.85
C ARG A 16 4.29 21.46 -28.85
N VAL A 17 3.05 21.45 -29.33
CA VAL A 17 1.86 21.47 -28.45
C VAL A 17 1.73 20.15 -27.68
N LEU A 18 2.01 18.99 -28.30
CA LEU A 18 2.05 17.70 -27.61
C LEU A 18 3.14 17.65 -26.51
N ALA A 19 4.33 18.20 -26.80
CA ALA A 19 5.41 18.28 -25.82
C ALA A 19 5.09 19.24 -24.66
N ILE A 20 4.40 20.36 -24.93
CA ILE A 20 3.97 21.32 -23.89
C ILE A 20 2.86 20.72 -23.01
N VAL A 21 1.95 19.93 -23.58
CA VAL A 21 0.89 19.23 -22.81
C VAL A 21 1.48 18.10 -21.96
N LEU A 22 2.45 17.34 -22.46
CA LEU A 22 3.19 16.33 -21.68
C LEU A 22 4.05 16.96 -20.56
N LEU A 23 4.64 18.14 -20.80
CA LEU A 23 5.41 18.88 -19.80
C LEU A 23 4.51 19.47 -18.69
N LEU A 24 3.30 19.92 -19.02
CA LEU A 24 2.33 20.46 -18.06
C LEU A 24 1.65 19.39 -17.20
N ILE A 25 1.52 18.16 -17.69
CA ILE A 25 1.01 17.03 -16.90
C ILE A 25 2.05 16.52 -15.88
N GLY A 26 3.35 16.75 -16.13
CA GLY A 26 4.44 16.37 -15.21
C GLY A 26 4.67 17.31 -14.02
N LEU A 27 4.23 18.57 -14.08
CA LEU A 27 4.45 19.56 -13.00
C LEU A 27 3.27 19.71 -12.03
N GLY A 28 2.16 18.99 -12.25
CA GLY A 28 0.91 19.19 -11.53
C GLY A 28 0.69 18.29 -10.31
N THR A 29 1.70 17.58 -9.80
CA THR A 29 1.54 16.81 -8.55
C THR A 29 1.60 17.77 -7.36
N PRO A 30 0.50 18.07 -6.64
CA PRO A 30 0.61 18.73 -5.36
C PRO A 30 1.36 17.79 -4.42
N LEU A 31 2.59 18.17 -4.05
CA LEU A 31 3.26 17.62 -2.88
C LEU A 31 2.38 17.94 -1.67
N SER A 32 1.53 16.98 -1.28
CA SER A 32 0.91 17.01 0.03
C SER A 32 1.99 16.72 1.06
N LEU A 33 2.46 17.77 1.73
CA LEU A 33 3.24 17.61 2.95
C LEU A 33 2.36 16.89 3.98
N PRO A 34 2.88 15.86 4.69
CA PRO A 34 2.13 15.26 5.78
C PRO A 34 1.83 16.34 6.81
N ALA A 35 0.54 16.49 7.15
CA ALA A 35 0.13 17.32 8.28
C ALA A 35 0.80 16.75 9.54
N GLN A 36 1.69 17.53 10.15
CA GLN A 36 2.22 17.23 11.47
C GLN A 36 1.05 17.33 12.46
N THR A 37 0.51 16.18 12.83
CA THR A 37 -0.30 16.05 14.04
C THR A 37 0.63 16.27 15.23
N ASP A 38 0.35 17.30 16.01
CA ASP A 38 1.04 17.53 17.29
C ASP A 38 1.03 16.24 18.13
N PRO A 39 2.19 15.81 18.67
CA PRO A 39 2.23 14.67 19.55
C PRO A 39 1.34 14.93 20.78
N PRO A 40 0.51 13.96 21.22
CA PRO A 40 -0.16 14.07 22.51
C PRO A 40 0.87 14.27 23.63
N PRO A 41 0.50 14.94 24.74
CA PRO A 41 1.41 15.26 25.83
C PRO A 41 2.13 14.00 26.32
N PRO A 42 3.42 14.09 26.70
CA PRO A 42 4.21 12.93 27.10
C PRO A 42 3.58 12.27 28.32
N ARG A 43 3.02 11.07 28.12
CA ARG A 43 2.51 10.22 29.21
C ARG A 43 3.66 9.78 30.09
N ALA A 44 3.44 9.72 31.40
CA ALA A 44 4.46 9.23 32.31
C ALA A 44 4.75 7.74 32.00
N LEU A 45 6.04 7.37 31.98
CA LEU A 45 6.46 5.98 31.73
C LEU A 45 5.83 5.00 32.73
N ALA A 46 5.55 5.44 33.96
CA ALA A 46 4.87 4.62 34.97
C ALA A 46 3.46 4.20 34.54
N ASP A 47 2.70 5.09 33.90
CA ASP A 47 1.36 4.77 33.40
C ASP A 47 1.44 3.78 32.24
N LEU A 48 2.38 4.00 31.31
CA LEU A 48 2.62 3.09 30.19
C LEU A 48 3.02 1.68 30.65
N LEU A 49 3.88 1.57 31.67
CA LEU A 49 4.27 0.30 32.26
C LEU A 49 3.07 -0.47 32.84
N ASN A 50 2.20 0.24 33.56
CA ASN A 50 0.98 -0.34 34.13
C ASN A 50 -0.01 -0.77 33.05
N ASP A 51 -0.20 0.06 32.02
CA ASP A 51 -1.06 -0.24 30.88
C ASP A 51 -0.58 -1.49 30.14
N TRP A 52 0.71 -1.55 29.78
CA TRP A 52 1.29 -2.72 29.10
C TRP A 52 1.23 -3.97 29.95
N LYS A 53 1.48 -3.85 31.25
CA LYS A 53 1.32 -4.97 32.18
C LYS A 53 -0.11 -5.49 32.17
N ALA A 54 -1.10 -4.60 32.35
CA ALA A 54 -2.51 -4.94 32.35
C ALA A 54 -2.96 -5.59 31.03
N THR A 55 -2.48 -5.08 29.89
CA THR A 55 -2.73 -5.67 28.57
C THR A 55 -2.17 -7.08 28.47
N LEU A 56 -0.88 -7.29 28.80
CA LEU A 56 -0.26 -8.62 28.77
C LEU A 56 -0.92 -9.59 29.77
N ASP A 57 -1.34 -9.13 30.95
CA ASP A 57 -2.13 -9.89 31.92
C ASP A 57 -3.50 -10.31 31.37
N GLY A 58 -4.18 -9.41 30.65
CA GLY A 58 -5.44 -9.69 29.98
C GLY A 58 -5.29 -10.74 28.88
N LEU A 59 -4.30 -10.54 27.99
CA LEU A 59 -3.97 -11.47 26.91
C LEU A 59 -3.60 -12.86 27.44
N GLY A 60 -2.79 -12.92 28.50
CA GLY A 60 -2.43 -14.19 29.12
C GLY A 60 -3.62 -14.93 29.73
N ARG A 61 -4.56 -14.23 30.37
CA ARG A 61 -5.80 -14.84 30.87
C ARG A 61 -6.69 -15.35 29.74
N GLN A 62 -6.79 -14.59 28.65
CA GLN A 62 -7.57 -14.99 27.47
C GLN A 62 -6.99 -16.27 26.84
N LEU A 63 -5.66 -16.33 26.69
CA LEU A 63 -4.97 -17.49 26.15
C LEU A 63 -5.12 -18.72 27.08
N ALA A 64 -4.96 -18.53 28.39
CA ALA A 64 -5.10 -19.60 29.38
C ALA A 64 -6.52 -20.16 29.49
N ALA A 65 -7.55 -19.39 29.12
CA ALA A 65 -8.93 -19.85 29.13
C ALA A 65 -9.21 -20.95 28.07
N GLY A 66 -8.32 -21.15 27.09
CA GLY A 66 -8.38 -22.24 26.10
C GLY A 66 -9.58 -22.20 25.13
N ARG A 67 -10.45 -21.19 25.24
CA ARG A 67 -11.67 -21.02 24.43
C ARG A 67 -11.50 -20.08 23.23
N SER A 68 -10.27 -19.66 22.93
CA SER A 68 -9.97 -18.75 21.82
C SER A 68 -10.06 -19.48 20.48
N GLU A 69 -10.80 -18.90 19.53
CA GLU A 69 -10.78 -19.29 18.13
C GLU A 69 -9.43 -18.91 17.48
N GLU A 70 -9.14 -19.43 16.28
CA GLU A 70 -7.89 -19.12 15.58
C GLU A 70 -7.73 -17.61 15.33
N SER A 71 -8.81 -16.92 14.95
CA SER A 71 -8.81 -15.46 14.78
C SER A 71 -8.50 -14.70 16.08
N ASP A 72 -8.85 -15.25 17.24
CA ASP A 72 -8.55 -14.64 18.53
C ASP A 72 -7.10 -14.89 18.94
N LEU A 73 -6.54 -16.06 18.63
CA LEU A 73 -5.12 -16.35 18.85
C LEU A 73 -4.22 -15.42 18.01
N GLU A 74 -4.62 -15.11 16.77
CA GLU A 74 -3.93 -14.14 15.92
C GLU A 74 -3.99 -12.72 16.52
N LYS A 75 -5.16 -12.29 17.01
CA LYS A 75 -5.31 -11.00 17.71
C LYS A 75 -4.44 -10.92 18.96
N ILE A 76 -4.41 -11.98 19.77
CA ILE A 76 -3.56 -12.07 20.97
C ILE A 76 -2.09 -11.90 20.58
N ARG A 77 -1.64 -12.62 19.55
CA ARG A 77 -0.27 -12.52 19.05
C ARG A 77 0.05 -11.11 18.54
N ALA A 78 -0.84 -10.51 17.75
CA ALA A 78 -0.65 -9.18 17.20
C ALA A 78 -0.57 -8.10 18.29
N GLU A 79 -1.43 -8.18 19.31
CA GLU A 79 -1.42 -7.23 20.42
C GLU A 79 -0.18 -7.40 21.30
N ALA A 80 0.26 -8.64 21.57
CA ALA A 80 1.50 -8.90 22.29
C ALA A 80 2.73 -8.38 21.51
N GLU A 81 2.75 -8.51 20.18
CA GLU A 81 3.81 -7.97 19.31
C GLU A 81 3.85 -6.43 19.34
N ARG A 82 2.66 -5.80 19.35
CA ARG A 82 2.51 -4.34 19.49
C ARG A 82 3.09 -3.85 20.81
N VAL A 83 2.73 -4.51 21.92
CA VAL A 83 3.27 -4.18 23.25
C VAL A 83 4.78 -4.41 23.29
N ARG A 84 5.29 -5.53 22.77
CA ARG A 84 6.74 -5.80 22.72
C ARG A 84 7.49 -4.69 21.99
N SER A 85 6.99 -4.27 20.83
CA SER A 85 7.61 -3.22 20.02
C SER A 85 7.63 -1.88 20.76
N ALA A 86 6.55 -1.54 21.47
CA ALA A 86 6.47 -0.33 22.28
C ALA A 86 7.44 -0.38 23.48
N VAL A 87 7.53 -1.52 24.17
CA VAL A 87 8.48 -1.75 25.28
C VAL A 87 9.92 -1.60 24.79
N GLN A 88 10.28 -2.19 23.65
CA GLN A 88 11.61 -2.09 23.06
C GLN A 88 11.99 -0.64 22.73
N ALA A 89 11.05 0.14 22.20
CA ALA A 89 11.26 1.56 21.93
C ALA A 89 11.56 2.35 23.22
N SER A 90 10.76 2.16 24.27
CA SER A 90 10.97 2.82 25.57
C SER A 90 12.19 2.34 26.32
N ARG A 91 12.63 1.09 26.08
CA ARG A 91 13.86 0.53 26.66
C ARG A 91 15.09 1.28 26.20
N GLY A 92 15.16 1.66 24.92
CA GLY A 92 16.26 2.49 24.40
C GLY A 92 16.38 3.82 25.14
N GLU A 93 15.26 4.49 25.39
CA GLU A 93 15.23 5.75 26.15
C GLU A 93 15.61 5.53 27.63
N ALA A 94 15.11 4.47 28.25
CA ALA A 94 15.41 4.15 29.65
C ALA A 94 16.89 3.85 29.87
N LEU A 95 17.53 3.08 28.97
CA LEU A 95 18.97 2.80 29.03
C LEU A 95 19.82 4.06 28.83
N GLY A 96 19.39 4.99 27.98
CA GLY A 96 20.02 6.29 27.85
C GLY A 96 20.00 7.10 29.15
N LYS A 97 18.87 7.08 29.89
CA LYS A 97 18.75 7.73 31.20
C LYS A 97 19.61 7.06 32.27
N VAL A 98 19.73 5.73 32.25
CA VAL A 98 20.65 4.99 33.13
C VAL A 98 22.08 5.41 32.86
N ALA A 99 22.53 5.42 31.59
CA ALA A 99 23.89 5.82 31.24
C ALA A 99 24.20 7.27 31.66
N ALA A 100 23.27 8.20 31.47
CA ALA A 100 23.42 9.58 31.91
C ALA A 100 23.52 9.70 33.44
N ALA A 101 22.67 8.98 34.20
CA ALA A 101 22.72 8.96 35.65
C ALA A 101 24.02 8.33 36.18
N GLN A 102 24.50 7.26 35.54
CA GLN A 102 25.79 6.63 35.86
C GLN A 102 26.95 7.62 35.69
N GLN A 103 26.99 8.37 34.59
CA GLN A 103 28.02 9.40 34.37
C GLN A 103 28.03 10.49 35.46
N LEU A 104 26.85 10.91 35.94
CA LEU A 104 26.76 11.89 37.02
C LEU A 104 27.26 11.34 38.35
N VAL A 105 26.99 10.07 38.65
CA VAL A 105 27.52 9.38 39.85
C VAL A 105 29.03 9.19 39.74
N GLU A 106 29.54 8.81 38.57
CA GLU A 106 30.98 8.66 38.31
C GLU A 106 31.74 9.99 38.42
N ALA A 107 31.12 11.10 38.00
CA ALA A 107 31.70 12.44 38.11
C ALA A 107 31.92 12.89 39.57
N LEU A 108 31.18 12.35 40.53
CA LEU A 108 31.40 12.59 41.97
C LEU A 108 32.62 11.83 42.52
N GLY A 109 33.18 10.88 41.77
CA GLY A 109 34.30 10.05 42.19
C GLY A 109 33.94 8.98 43.23
N PRO A 110 34.89 8.10 43.58
CA PRO A 110 34.67 7.04 44.56
C PRO A 110 34.39 7.62 45.96
N PRO A 111 33.60 6.92 46.79
CA PRO A 111 33.39 7.32 48.18
C PRO A 111 34.73 7.29 48.95
N PRO A 112 34.90 8.10 50.02
CA PRO A 112 36.10 8.06 50.83
C PRO A 112 36.26 6.68 51.46
N ALA A 113 37.48 6.15 51.45
CA ALA A 113 37.79 4.90 52.14
C ALA A 113 37.60 5.04 53.66
N GLU A 114 37.34 3.92 54.34
CA GLU A 114 37.30 3.88 55.82
C GLU A 114 38.59 4.49 56.40
N GLY A 115 38.47 5.63 57.08
CA GLY A 115 39.59 6.36 57.69
C GLY A 115 39.93 7.72 57.05
N GLN A 116 39.30 8.12 55.95
CA GLN A 116 39.44 9.46 55.37
C GLN A 116 38.49 10.48 56.03
N PRO A 117 38.80 11.80 55.99
CA PRO A 117 37.91 12.82 56.53
C PRO A 117 36.51 12.73 55.87
N PRO A 118 35.43 12.96 56.64
CA PRO A 118 34.06 12.86 56.13
C PRO A 118 33.86 13.74 54.88
N GLU A 119 33.12 13.25 53.88
CA GLU A 119 32.71 14.09 52.74
C GLU A 119 32.02 15.37 53.25
N ALA A 120 32.19 16.47 52.51
CA ALA A 120 31.40 17.66 52.75
C ALA A 120 29.90 17.30 52.69
N LYS A 121 29.10 17.81 53.65
CA LYS A 121 27.67 17.44 53.80
C LYS A 121 26.87 17.61 52.49
N ASP A 122 27.23 18.59 51.68
CA ASP A 122 26.58 18.86 50.39
C ASP A 122 26.91 17.79 49.34
N VAL A 123 28.16 17.31 49.29
CA VAL A 123 28.59 16.23 48.39
C VAL A 123 27.94 14.90 48.77
N ALA A 124 27.88 14.59 50.07
CA ALA A 124 27.21 13.39 50.56
C ALA A 124 25.71 13.38 50.21
N ARG A 125 25.03 14.53 50.35
CA ARG A 125 23.62 14.68 49.96
C ARG A 125 23.44 14.49 48.45
N GLN A 126 24.32 15.07 47.65
CA GLN A 126 24.26 14.97 46.19
C GLN A 126 24.54 13.54 45.70
N ARG A 127 25.49 12.83 46.32
CA ARG A 127 25.74 11.39 46.08
C ARG A 127 24.50 10.55 46.39
N GLN A 128 23.83 10.81 47.51
CA GLN A 128 22.60 10.08 47.88
C GLN A 128 21.47 10.32 46.87
N GLN A 129 21.27 11.57 46.44
CA GLN A 129 20.25 11.92 45.44
C GLN A 129 20.52 11.25 44.08
N LEU A 130 21.74 11.38 43.55
CA LEU A 130 22.10 10.78 42.27
C LEU A 130 22.08 9.24 42.31
N GLY A 131 22.45 8.64 43.44
CA GLY A 131 22.31 7.19 43.65
C GLY A 131 20.86 6.72 43.66
N ALA A 132 19.95 7.50 44.27
CA ALA A 132 18.52 7.20 44.24
C ALA A 132 17.93 7.34 42.83
N ASP A 133 18.34 8.36 42.07
CA ASP A 133 17.92 8.56 40.68
C ASP A 133 18.41 7.43 39.77
N LEU A 134 19.66 6.99 39.94
CA LEU A 134 20.21 5.85 39.23
C LEU A 134 19.43 4.57 39.52
N GLY A 135 19.21 4.24 40.79
CA GLY A 135 18.44 3.06 41.18
C GLY A 135 17.00 3.09 40.65
N ALA A 136 16.37 4.27 40.62
CA ALA A 136 15.05 4.44 40.02
C ALA A 136 15.06 4.23 38.50
N ALA A 137 16.08 4.72 37.79
CA ALA A 137 16.23 4.53 36.35
C ALA A 137 16.50 3.06 35.99
N GLU A 138 17.40 2.40 36.72
CA GLU A 138 17.70 0.97 36.55
C GLU A 138 16.47 0.10 36.85
N GLY A 139 15.72 0.42 37.91
CA GLY A 139 14.48 -0.26 38.24
C GLY A 139 13.45 -0.21 37.10
N ARG A 140 13.29 0.95 36.46
CA ARG A 140 12.40 1.10 35.28
C ARG A 140 12.91 0.30 34.08
N ALA A 141 14.21 0.31 33.81
CA ALA A 141 14.80 -0.48 32.73
C ALA A 141 14.56 -2.00 32.95
N LYS A 142 14.73 -2.48 34.18
CA LYS A 142 14.44 -3.87 34.55
C LYS A 142 12.96 -4.24 34.43
N GLN A 143 12.05 -3.32 34.74
CA GLN A 143 10.61 -3.54 34.54
C GLN A 143 10.28 -3.71 33.05
N LEU A 144 10.91 -2.93 32.17
CA LEU A 144 10.78 -3.09 30.71
C LEU A 144 11.32 -4.44 30.24
N ASP A 145 12.48 -4.89 30.73
CA ASP A 145 13.03 -6.22 30.43
C ASP A 145 12.04 -7.35 30.77
N VAL A 146 11.37 -7.26 31.93
CA VAL A 146 10.36 -8.24 32.37
C VAL A 146 9.14 -8.23 31.45
N LEU A 147 8.65 -7.05 31.06
CA LEU A 147 7.51 -6.94 30.14
C LEU A 147 7.85 -7.48 28.75
N GLU A 148 9.07 -7.23 28.25
CA GLU A 148 9.55 -7.77 26.99
C GLU A 148 9.59 -9.30 27.01
N ALA A 149 10.20 -9.88 28.06
CA ALA A 149 10.23 -11.33 28.24
C ALA A 149 8.82 -11.94 28.30
N ARG A 150 7.90 -11.27 28.99
CA ARG A 150 6.50 -11.69 29.10
C ARG A 150 5.77 -11.64 27.75
N ALA A 151 5.93 -10.55 27.00
CA ALA A 151 5.35 -10.41 25.68
C ALA A 151 5.87 -11.52 24.74
N ASN A 152 7.17 -11.80 24.77
CA ASN A 152 7.79 -12.90 24.01
C ASN A 152 7.21 -14.27 24.38
N GLY A 153 7.00 -14.53 25.67
CA GLY A 153 6.32 -15.75 26.13
C GLY A 153 4.93 -15.91 25.52
N LEU A 154 4.10 -14.86 25.60
CA LEU A 154 2.74 -14.87 25.03
C LEU A 154 2.72 -15.05 23.53
N ILE A 155 3.64 -14.41 22.80
CA ILE A 155 3.77 -14.58 21.35
C ILE A 155 4.09 -16.03 20.99
N ASN A 156 5.00 -16.66 21.74
CA ASN A 156 5.40 -18.05 21.52
C ASN A 156 4.25 -19.02 21.85
N ASP A 157 3.53 -18.80 22.94
CA ASP A 157 2.40 -19.62 23.36
C ASP A 157 1.23 -19.51 22.38
N ALA A 158 0.87 -18.29 21.96
CA ALA A 158 -0.15 -18.07 20.93
C ALA A 158 0.25 -18.72 19.60
N SER A 159 1.51 -18.58 19.18
CA SER A 159 2.01 -19.20 17.96
C SER A 159 2.00 -20.73 18.02
N ARG A 160 2.23 -21.31 19.20
CA ARG A 160 2.12 -22.77 19.41
C ARG A 160 0.67 -23.21 19.29
N ALA A 161 -0.26 -22.53 19.96
CA ALA A 161 -1.69 -22.84 19.90
C ALA A 161 -2.24 -22.77 18.46
N ILE A 162 -1.83 -21.76 17.67
CA ILE A 162 -2.19 -21.66 16.25
C ILE A 162 -1.69 -22.89 15.48
N ARG A 163 -0.40 -23.25 15.63
CA ARG A 163 0.17 -24.43 14.94
C ARG A 163 -0.54 -25.73 15.32
N GLU A 164 -0.91 -25.91 16.57
CA GLU A 164 -1.65 -27.10 17.03
C GLU A 164 -3.04 -27.17 16.41
N ARG A 165 -3.74 -26.03 16.24
CA ARG A 165 -5.04 -25.98 15.54
C ARG A 165 -4.92 -26.22 14.04
N ILE A 166 -3.90 -25.66 13.39
CA ILE A 166 -3.64 -25.93 11.97
C ILE A 166 -3.29 -27.42 11.78
N ALA A 167 -2.46 -27.98 12.65
CA ALA A 167 -2.15 -29.40 12.59
C ALA A 167 -3.40 -30.26 12.78
N SER A 168 -4.29 -29.91 13.72
CA SER A 168 -5.53 -30.66 13.93
C SER A 168 -6.52 -30.51 12.76
N SER A 169 -6.58 -29.35 12.10
CA SER A 169 -7.43 -29.13 10.93
C SER A 169 -6.91 -29.81 9.65
N LEU A 170 -5.58 -29.89 9.49
CA LEU A 170 -4.95 -30.62 8.37
C LEU A 170 -5.01 -32.14 8.55
N LEU A 171 -4.94 -32.63 9.80
CA LEU A 171 -5.10 -34.05 10.13
C LEU A 171 -6.58 -34.47 10.20
N ALA A 172 -7.49 -33.52 10.41
CA ALA A 172 -8.91 -33.75 10.23
C ALA A 172 -9.14 -34.09 8.75
N ARG A 173 -9.76 -35.25 8.52
CA ARG A 173 -10.10 -35.72 7.18
C ARG A 173 -11.05 -34.69 6.56
N GLY A 174 -10.53 -33.88 5.64
CA GLY A 174 -11.28 -32.80 5.01
C GLY A 174 -12.59 -33.34 4.40
N PRO A 175 -13.67 -32.57 4.45
CA PRO A 175 -14.95 -33.01 3.90
C PRO A 175 -14.76 -33.29 2.39
N SER A 176 -15.29 -34.42 1.94
CA SER A 176 -15.12 -34.87 0.56
C SER A 176 -15.73 -33.84 -0.40
N THR A 177 -15.02 -33.49 -1.48
CA THR A 177 -15.56 -32.60 -2.53
C THR A 177 -16.78 -33.18 -3.26
N LEU A 178 -17.10 -34.45 -3.00
CA LEU A 178 -18.28 -35.15 -3.51
C LEU A 178 -19.50 -35.02 -2.59
N GLU A 179 -19.37 -34.41 -1.42
CA GLU A 179 -20.47 -34.27 -0.46
C GLU A 179 -21.32 -33.02 -0.77
N ALA A 180 -22.64 -33.19 -0.85
CA ALA A 180 -23.57 -32.11 -1.22
C ALA A 180 -23.53 -30.92 -0.24
N ASP A 181 -23.26 -31.19 1.04
CA ASP A 181 -23.14 -30.15 2.08
C ASP A 181 -21.93 -29.23 1.88
N VAL A 182 -20.85 -29.71 1.24
CA VAL A 182 -19.70 -28.86 0.91
C VAL A 182 -20.07 -27.82 -0.15
N TRP A 183 -20.91 -28.21 -1.12
CA TRP A 183 -21.39 -27.31 -2.16
C TRP A 183 -22.45 -26.33 -1.65
N SER A 184 -23.33 -26.75 -0.74
CA SER A 184 -24.30 -25.85 -0.11
C SER A 184 -23.60 -24.80 0.78
N LEU A 185 -22.61 -25.23 1.56
CA LEU A 185 -21.78 -24.34 2.37
C LEU A 185 -20.95 -23.41 1.49
N GLY A 186 -20.28 -23.95 0.46
CA GLY A 186 -19.49 -23.18 -0.49
C GLY A 186 -20.33 -22.14 -1.24
N GLY A 187 -21.54 -22.49 -1.66
CA GLY A 187 -22.48 -21.56 -2.30
C GLY A 187 -22.90 -20.43 -1.36
N THR A 188 -23.16 -20.75 -0.09
CA THR A 188 -23.52 -19.74 0.92
C THR A 188 -22.34 -18.80 1.21
N GLN A 189 -21.13 -19.34 1.36
CA GLN A 189 -19.91 -18.55 1.55
C GLN A 189 -19.60 -17.68 0.34
N PHE A 190 -19.82 -18.18 -0.87
CA PHE A 190 -19.68 -17.40 -2.10
C PHE A 190 -20.69 -16.24 -2.16
N ALA A 191 -21.96 -16.50 -1.82
CA ALA A 191 -22.99 -15.47 -1.78
C ALA A 191 -22.67 -14.39 -0.73
N LEU A 192 -22.19 -14.78 0.45
CA LEU A 192 -21.74 -13.86 1.49
C LEU A 192 -20.53 -13.04 1.04
N GLY A 193 -19.54 -13.67 0.40
CA GLY A 193 -18.39 -12.96 -0.17
C GLY A 193 -18.81 -11.93 -1.23
N LEU A 194 -19.73 -12.31 -2.12
CA LEU A 194 -20.27 -11.41 -3.14
C LEU A 194 -21.08 -10.26 -2.52
N GLN A 195 -21.84 -10.54 -1.47
CA GLN A 195 -22.59 -9.54 -0.73
C GLN A 195 -21.65 -8.55 -0.02
N GLN A 196 -20.57 -9.03 0.60
CA GLN A 196 -19.57 -8.16 1.23
C GLN A 196 -18.84 -7.28 0.21
N LEU A 197 -18.49 -7.85 -0.96
CA LEU A 197 -17.86 -7.09 -2.05
C LEU A 197 -18.78 -6.03 -2.65
N SER A 198 -20.09 -6.32 -2.74
CA SER A 198 -21.07 -5.39 -3.33
C SER A 198 -21.63 -4.38 -2.33
N ALA A 199 -21.65 -4.69 -1.03
CA ALA A 199 -22.25 -3.84 0.00
C ALA A 199 -21.61 -2.43 0.05
N GLY A 200 -20.28 -2.32 -0.08
CA GLY A 200 -19.59 -1.04 -0.05
C GLY A 200 -20.02 -0.11 -1.20
N PRO A 201 -19.80 -0.50 -2.48
CA PRO A 201 -20.22 0.30 -3.63
C PRO A 201 -21.72 0.60 -3.66
N VAL A 202 -22.58 -0.37 -3.32
CA VAL A 202 -24.05 -0.21 -3.34
C VAL A 202 -24.50 0.74 -2.24
N ALA A 203 -24.02 0.60 -1.00
CA ALA A 203 -24.36 1.51 0.08
C ALA A 203 -23.89 2.94 -0.22
N ARG A 204 -22.73 3.08 -0.85
CA ARG A 204 -22.20 4.39 -1.27
C ARG A 204 -23.00 5.03 -2.39
N TRP A 205 -23.50 4.21 -3.32
CA TRP A 205 -24.42 4.66 -4.36
C TRP A 205 -25.75 5.14 -3.76
N GLN A 206 -26.37 4.32 -2.90
CA GLN A 206 -27.64 4.64 -2.24
C GLN A 206 -27.57 5.90 -1.35
N SER A 207 -26.43 6.15 -0.72
CA SER A 207 -26.19 7.34 0.12
C SER A 207 -25.72 8.59 -0.66
N ASN A 208 -25.72 8.55 -2.00
CA ASN A 208 -25.18 9.62 -2.85
C ASN A 208 -23.71 9.98 -2.52
N GLY A 209 -22.95 9.06 -1.93
CA GLY A 209 -21.58 9.26 -1.48
C GLY A 209 -20.56 9.42 -2.62
N PHE A 210 -20.96 9.16 -3.87
CA PHE A 210 -20.16 9.43 -5.06
C PHE A 210 -20.24 10.89 -5.52
N ALA A 211 -21.35 11.60 -5.29
CA ALA A 211 -21.51 12.99 -5.72
C ALA A 211 -20.40 13.93 -5.20
N PRO A 212 -20.05 13.94 -3.89
CA PRO A 212 -18.96 14.78 -3.40
C PRO A 212 -17.58 14.34 -3.93
N LEU A 213 -17.37 13.05 -4.20
CA LEU A 213 -16.13 12.54 -4.80
C LEU A 213 -15.98 12.99 -6.25
N PHE A 214 -17.04 12.90 -7.05
CA PHE A 214 -17.07 13.41 -8.42
C PHE A 214 -16.86 14.92 -8.46
N ALA A 215 -17.49 15.67 -7.56
CA ALA A 215 -17.28 17.12 -7.45
C ALA A 215 -15.82 17.47 -7.10
N LYS A 216 -15.23 16.78 -6.10
CA LYS A 216 -13.82 16.95 -5.72
C LYS A 216 -12.85 16.55 -6.84
N SER A 217 -13.23 15.55 -7.64
CA SER A 217 -12.39 14.97 -8.69
C SER A 217 -12.67 15.53 -10.09
N ALA A 218 -13.56 16.52 -10.21
CA ALA A 218 -14.04 17.03 -11.49
C ALA A 218 -12.90 17.52 -12.38
N GLY A 219 -11.91 18.21 -11.81
CA GLY A 219 -10.73 18.68 -12.54
C GLY A 219 -9.89 17.53 -13.12
N THR A 220 -9.61 16.50 -12.32
CA THR A 220 -8.84 15.33 -12.77
C THR A 220 -9.59 14.53 -13.84
N LEU A 221 -10.91 14.35 -13.67
CA LEU A 221 -11.76 13.68 -14.66
C LEU A 221 -11.85 14.48 -15.97
N PHE A 222 -11.87 15.81 -15.89
CA PHE A 222 -11.86 16.68 -17.06
C PHE A 222 -10.54 16.56 -17.84
N VAL A 223 -9.40 16.54 -17.14
CA VAL A 223 -8.08 16.30 -17.76
C VAL A 223 -8.03 14.91 -18.40
N LEU A 224 -8.54 13.88 -17.73
CA LEU A 224 -8.65 12.53 -18.29
C LEU A 224 -9.51 12.53 -19.57
N ALA A 225 -10.66 13.18 -19.55
CA ALA A 225 -11.56 13.26 -20.71
C ALA A 225 -10.88 13.95 -21.91
N ILE A 226 -10.18 15.06 -21.66
CA ILE A 226 -9.38 15.74 -22.70
C ILE A 226 -8.27 14.83 -23.21
N GLY A 227 -7.55 14.13 -22.32
CA GLY A 227 -6.48 13.21 -22.69
C GLY A 227 -6.98 12.06 -23.57
N LEU A 228 -8.13 11.47 -23.23
CA LEU A 228 -8.78 10.43 -24.02
C LEU A 228 -9.26 10.96 -25.38
N ALA A 229 -9.86 12.15 -25.42
CA ALA A 229 -10.27 12.79 -26.67
C ALA A 229 -9.08 13.11 -27.58
N ALA A 230 -7.98 13.62 -27.01
CA ALA A 230 -6.74 13.88 -27.71
C ALA A 230 -6.11 12.58 -28.24
N ALA A 231 -6.07 11.51 -27.43
CA ALA A 231 -5.58 10.20 -27.84
C ALA A 231 -6.42 9.60 -28.98
N TRP A 232 -7.74 9.73 -28.91
CA TRP A 232 -8.65 9.28 -29.98
C TRP A 232 -8.45 10.08 -31.27
N TRP A 233 -8.34 11.41 -31.18
CA TRP A 233 -8.07 12.27 -32.32
C TRP A 233 -6.71 11.97 -32.95
N LEU A 234 -5.68 11.82 -32.12
CA LEU A 234 -4.32 11.44 -32.54
C LEU A 234 -4.34 10.08 -33.25
N ARG A 235 -5.03 9.08 -32.69
CA ARG A 235 -5.22 7.77 -33.35
C ARG A 235 -5.85 7.93 -34.73
N ARG A 236 -6.94 8.69 -34.85
CA ARG A 236 -7.62 8.90 -36.13
C ARG A 236 -6.72 9.62 -37.14
N TRP A 237 -5.94 10.59 -36.69
CA TRP A 237 -5.00 11.32 -37.54
C TRP A 237 -3.82 10.45 -38.01
N LEU A 238 -3.21 9.67 -37.11
CA LEU A 238 -2.14 8.74 -37.47
C LEU A 238 -2.62 7.68 -38.45
N LEU A 239 -3.80 7.09 -38.22
CA LEU A 239 -4.36 6.10 -39.12
C LEU A 239 -4.76 6.72 -40.48
N ALA A 240 -5.25 7.96 -40.52
CA ALA A 240 -5.54 8.64 -41.77
C ALA A 240 -4.27 9.05 -42.57
N ARG A 241 -3.12 9.21 -41.90
CA ARG A 241 -1.88 9.67 -42.53
C ARG A 241 -0.89 8.55 -42.87
N TYR A 242 -0.81 7.54 -42.01
CA TYR A 242 0.14 6.43 -42.06
C TYR A 242 -0.53 5.06 -42.14
N GLY A 243 -1.87 5.00 -42.06
CA GLY A 243 -2.61 3.77 -42.25
C GLY A 243 -2.60 3.30 -43.71
N ARG A 244 -3.13 2.09 -43.91
CA ARG A 244 -3.23 1.47 -45.23
C ARG A 244 -4.09 2.34 -46.15
N ASN A 245 -3.54 2.71 -47.30
CA ASN A 245 -4.28 3.40 -48.35
C ASN A 245 -4.75 2.36 -49.37
N ASP A 246 -6.06 2.15 -49.46
CA ASP A 246 -6.68 1.16 -50.36
C ASP A 246 -6.53 1.48 -51.86
N ILE A 247 -5.94 2.63 -52.19
CA ILE A 247 -5.79 3.14 -53.57
C ILE A 247 -4.51 2.57 -54.24
N GLU A 248 -3.56 2.02 -53.48
CA GLU A 248 -2.31 1.45 -54.04
C GLU A 248 -2.40 -0.08 -54.17
N ALA A 249 -2.54 -0.58 -55.41
CA ALA A 249 -2.65 -2.01 -55.70
C ALA A 249 -1.36 -2.83 -55.48
N ALA A 250 -0.19 -2.19 -55.37
CA ALA A 250 1.10 -2.86 -55.14
C ALA A 250 2.07 -2.00 -54.30
N PRO A 251 1.89 -1.93 -52.97
CA PRO A 251 2.76 -1.16 -52.09
C PRO A 251 4.14 -1.82 -51.92
N SER A 252 5.21 -1.01 -51.84
CA SER A 252 6.58 -1.47 -51.57
C SER A 252 6.72 -2.14 -50.19
N TYR A 253 7.63 -3.11 -50.06
CA TYR A 253 7.83 -3.88 -48.82
C TYR A 253 8.05 -2.98 -47.57
N SER A 254 8.83 -1.91 -47.71
CA SER A 254 9.07 -0.94 -46.64
C SER A 254 7.81 -0.16 -46.21
N ARG A 255 6.89 0.13 -47.15
CA ARG A 255 5.57 0.72 -46.82
C ARG A 255 4.65 -0.26 -46.11
N ARG A 256 4.71 -1.55 -46.46
CA ARG A 256 3.91 -2.60 -45.78
C ARG A 256 4.34 -2.77 -44.33
N VAL A 257 5.65 -2.88 -44.08
CA VAL A 257 6.21 -2.97 -42.72
C VAL A 257 5.91 -1.71 -41.91
N GLY A 258 6.09 -0.52 -42.50
CA GLY A 258 5.81 0.75 -41.83
C GLY A 258 4.33 0.94 -41.47
N ALA A 259 3.41 0.56 -42.37
CA ALA A 259 1.97 0.63 -42.12
C ALA A 259 1.52 -0.41 -41.08
N ALA A 260 2.08 -1.64 -41.12
CA ALA A 260 1.79 -2.68 -40.12
C ALA A 260 2.29 -2.29 -38.73
N LEU A 261 3.48 -1.70 -38.61
CA LEU A 261 4.01 -1.17 -37.35
C LEU A 261 3.20 0.02 -36.85
N ALA A 262 2.86 0.97 -37.72
CA ALA A 262 2.05 2.12 -37.34
C ALA A 262 0.65 1.69 -36.89
N GLU A 263 0.02 0.74 -37.58
CA GLU A 263 -1.29 0.21 -37.23
C GLU A 263 -1.23 -0.62 -35.93
N GLY A 264 -0.25 -1.51 -35.78
CA GLY A 264 -0.04 -2.30 -34.56
C GLY A 264 0.21 -1.42 -33.34
N CYS A 265 1.12 -0.44 -33.43
CA CYS A 265 1.38 0.51 -32.36
C CYS A 265 0.16 1.38 -32.05
N CYS A 266 -0.55 1.88 -33.06
CA CYS A 266 -1.74 2.71 -32.82
C CYS A 266 -2.92 1.93 -32.24
N ARG A 267 -3.01 0.63 -32.54
CA ARG A 267 -4.11 -0.24 -32.13
C ARG A 267 -3.85 -0.97 -30.81
N ALA A 268 -2.58 -1.17 -30.44
CA ALA A 268 -2.19 -1.77 -29.16
C ALA A 268 -1.81 -0.73 -28.09
N LEU A 269 -1.01 0.28 -28.45
CA LEU A 269 -0.30 1.13 -27.47
C LEU A 269 -1.14 2.31 -26.95
N LEU A 270 -1.91 2.97 -27.81
CA LEU A 270 -2.80 4.06 -27.37
C LEU A 270 -3.95 3.58 -26.46
N PRO A 271 -4.73 2.54 -26.82
CA PRO A 271 -5.81 2.05 -25.95
C PRO A 271 -5.30 1.44 -24.63
N SER A 272 -4.10 0.85 -24.61
CA SER A 272 -3.49 0.36 -23.35
C SER A 272 -3.07 1.51 -22.43
N LEU A 273 -2.45 2.56 -22.97
CA LEU A 273 -2.16 3.79 -22.22
C LEU A 273 -3.44 4.47 -21.71
N ALA A 274 -4.50 4.50 -22.53
CA ALA A 274 -5.80 5.02 -22.13
C ALA A 274 -6.41 4.22 -20.97
N ALA A 275 -6.38 2.88 -21.04
CA ALA A 275 -6.85 2.01 -19.96
C ALA A 275 -6.06 2.23 -18.66
N ALA A 276 -4.73 2.33 -18.76
CA ALA A 276 -3.86 2.63 -17.62
C ALA A 276 -4.15 4.02 -17.01
N ALA A 277 -4.35 5.04 -17.84
CA ALA A 277 -4.67 6.40 -17.39
C ALA A 277 -6.03 6.46 -16.65
N VAL A 278 -7.03 5.71 -17.13
CA VAL A 278 -8.33 5.58 -16.46
C VAL A 278 -8.17 4.90 -15.10
N ALA A 279 -7.45 3.77 -15.04
CA ALA A 279 -7.23 3.04 -13.79
C ALA A 279 -6.45 3.88 -12.76
N LEU A 280 -5.41 4.60 -13.20
CA LEU A 280 -4.65 5.51 -12.35
C LEU A 280 -5.54 6.64 -11.82
N THR A 281 -6.37 7.23 -12.67
CA THR A 281 -7.30 8.30 -12.26
C THR A 281 -8.28 7.81 -11.22
N LEU A 282 -8.87 6.63 -11.40
CA LEU A 282 -9.78 6.01 -10.44
C LEU A 282 -9.08 5.70 -9.10
N HIS A 283 -7.80 5.33 -9.15
CA HIS A 283 -6.99 5.09 -7.96
C HIS A 283 -6.69 6.38 -7.18
N VAL A 284 -6.25 7.43 -7.86
CA VAL A 284 -5.86 8.72 -7.26
C VAL A 284 -7.07 9.49 -6.71
N THR A 285 -8.20 9.42 -7.40
CA THR A 285 -9.44 10.11 -7.00
C THR A 285 -10.17 9.43 -5.84
N GLY A 286 -9.77 8.20 -5.48
CA GLY A 286 -10.43 7.42 -4.43
C GLY A 286 -11.85 6.99 -4.79
N LEU A 287 -12.21 7.01 -6.08
CA LEU A 287 -13.49 6.51 -6.59
C LEU A 287 -13.61 4.99 -6.38
N VAL A 288 -12.47 4.28 -6.34
CA VAL A 288 -12.41 2.85 -6.01
C VAL A 288 -11.84 2.68 -4.61
N GLU A 289 -12.61 2.02 -3.74
CA GLU A 289 -12.23 1.74 -2.36
C GLU A 289 -11.10 0.72 -2.27
N ALA A 290 -10.42 0.68 -1.11
CA ALA A 290 -9.29 -0.22 -0.87
C ALA A 290 -9.56 -1.69 -1.22
N PRO A 291 -10.73 -2.28 -0.89
CA PRO A 291 -11.04 -3.67 -1.23
C PRO A 291 -11.19 -3.90 -2.75
N GLY A 292 -11.62 -2.89 -3.52
CA GLY A 292 -11.87 -3.00 -4.97
C GLY A 292 -10.65 -2.76 -5.85
N ARG A 293 -9.54 -2.25 -5.29
CA ARG A 293 -8.30 -1.98 -6.03
C ARG A 293 -7.70 -3.19 -6.76
N PRO A 294 -7.59 -4.40 -6.17
CA PRO A 294 -7.05 -5.55 -6.89
C PRO A 294 -7.91 -5.94 -8.11
N MET A 295 -9.24 -5.80 -8.02
CA MET A 295 -10.14 -6.03 -9.16
C MET A 295 -9.91 -5.02 -10.29
N LEU A 296 -9.75 -3.73 -9.95
CA LEU A 296 -9.46 -2.68 -10.94
C LEU A 296 -8.15 -2.94 -11.68
N ILE A 297 -7.09 -3.31 -10.95
CA ILE A 297 -5.77 -3.61 -11.53
C ILE A 297 -5.87 -4.85 -12.41
N GLY A 298 -6.46 -5.94 -11.90
CA GLY A 298 -6.63 -7.18 -12.67
C GLY A 298 -7.42 -6.97 -13.96
N PHE A 299 -8.54 -6.24 -13.89
CA PHE A 299 -9.33 -5.88 -15.07
C PHE A 299 -8.54 -5.05 -16.08
N THR A 300 -7.79 -4.05 -15.60
CA THR A 300 -6.99 -3.18 -16.47
C THR A 300 -5.87 -3.95 -17.17
N VAL A 301 -5.18 -4.85 -16.45
CA VAL A 301 -4.16 -5.74 -17.03
C VAL A 301 -4.78 -6.65 -18.09
N ALA A 302 -5.95 -7.24 -17.81
CA ALA A 302 -6.66 -8.08 -18.77
C ALA A 302 -7.06 -7.31 -20.05
N VAL A 303 -7.56 -6.08 -19.91
CA VAL A 303 -7.89 -5.21 -21.04
C VAL A 303 -6.64 -4.86 -21.85
N ILE A 304 -5.55 -4.47 -21.20
CA ILE A 304 -4.27 -4.16 -21.87
C ILE A 304 -3.77 -5.39 -22.63
N PHE A 305 -3.78 -6.56 -21.99
CA PHE A 305 -3.35 -7.81 -22.61
C PHE A 305 -4.21 -8.16 -23.83
N TYR A 306 -5.53 -8.14 -23.70
CA TYR A 306 -6.46 -8.41 -24.80
C TYR A 306 -6.24 -7.47 -26.00
N VAL A 307 -6.09 -6.17 -25.73
CA VAL A 307 -5.86 -5.15 -26.75
C VAL A 307 -4.51 -5.31 -27.42
N LEU A 308 -3.48 -5.72 -26.68
CA LEU A 308 -2.15 -5.95 -27.21
C LEU A 308 -2.11 -7.20 -28.10
N VAL A 309 -2.74 -8.30 -27.67
CA VAL A 309 -2.87 -9.54 -28.46
C VAL A 309 -3.65 -9.26 -29.76
N THR A 310 -4.86 -8.73 -29.65
CA THR A 310 -5.69 -8.43 -30.84
C THR A 310 -5.08 -7.37 -31.75
N GLY A 311 -4.35 -6.40 -31.18
CA GLY A 311 -3.62 -5.38 -31.93
C GLY A 311 -2.47 -5.95 -32.75
N ILE A 312 -1.70 -6.89 -32.19
CA ILE A 312 -0.59 -7.57 -32.88
C ILE A 312 -1.14 -8.53 -33.93
N ASP A 313 -2.15 -9.34 -33.59
CA ASP A 313 -2.73 -10.32 -34.51
C ASP A 313 -3.34 -9.66 -35.75
N SER A 314 -4.05 -8.55 -35.56
CA SER A 314 -4.63 -7.78 -36.67
C SER A 314 -3.57 -7.06 -37.52
N ALA A 315 -2.45 -6.63 -36.92
CA ALA A 315 -1.33 -6.03 -37.62
C ALA A 315 -0.57 -7.05 -38.48
N ALA A 316 -0.33 -8.25 -37.93
CA ALA A 316 0.42 -9.32 -38.58
C ALA A 316 -0.39 -10.05 -39.67
N LEU A 317 -1.63 -10.45 -39.37
CA LEU A 317 -2.44 -11.27 -40.28
C LEU A 317 -3.27 -10.46 -41.29
N ALA A 318 -3.48 -9.16 -41.02
CA ALA A 318 -4.18 -8.22 -41.89
C ALA A 318 -5.44 -8.81 -42.59
N PRO A 319 -6.41 -9.35 -41.83
CA PRO A 319 -7.49 -10.17 -42.39
C PRO A 319 -8.39 -9.43 -43.39
N SER A 320 -8.53 -8.11 -43.23
CA SER A 320 -9.35 -7.25 -44.10
C SER A 320 -8.63 -6.74 -45.36
N ALA A 321 -7.31 -6.93 -45.48
CA ALA A 321 -6.50 -6.40 -46.59
C ALA A 321 -5.40 -7.40 -47.00
N PRO A 322 -5.73 -8.46 -47.76
CA PRO A 322 -4.79 -9.54 -48.09
C PRO A 322 -3.55 -9.07 -48.87
N ALA A 323 -3.65 -7.97 -49.63
CA ALA A 323 -2.53 -7.37 -50.37
C ALA A 323 -1.46 -6.73 -49.44
N TRP A 324 -1.78 -6.52 -48.17
CA TRP A 324 -0.93 -5.89 -47.15
C TRP A 324 -0.45 -6.86 -46.06
N ARG A 325 -0.61 -8.17 -46.30
CA ARG A 325 -0.01 -9.22 -45.45
C ARG A 325 1.51 -9.14 -45.54
N LEU A 326 2.16 -9.34 -44.39
CA LEU A 326 3.60 -9.52 -44.27
C LEU A 326 3.96 -10.99 -44.46
#